data_AF-A0A401UTK2-F1
#
_entry.id   AF-A0A401UTK2-F1
#
_cell.length_a   1.000
_cell.length_b   1.000
_cell.length_c   1.000
_cell.angle_alpha   90.00
_cell.angle_beta   90.00
_cell.angle_gamma   90.00
#
_symmetry.space_group_name_H-M   'P 1'
#
loop_
_entity.id
_entity.type
_entity.pdbx_description
1 polymer ?
#
loop_
_entity_poly.entity_id
_entity_poly.type
_entity_poly.pdbx_seq_one_letter_code
_entity_poly.pdbx_strand_id
1 'polypeptide(L)'
;MNNIEFFKFLTNEPSILEKKYGKISSFNFFRRNVGYSHDWTHEVEVARGLYINNETCEIVGRSYNKWYAINEKPETKMDNLKETLSFPLEAYIKYNGYLAILGYDSQSDELVFTSKASIGGECALIFERIFRETVEDTVSVKKFLKDMNVSMVFEVISPTKQPHIIEYEQEHIVLLDIVYREPNYKKYTYFNLTMIGEFFKMQYKKLAYTLNTWEEFYDWYKLIMKEDYLYEGAKIEGFVIEDSKGYMVKVKLTDYLFWKKMRRLRDTTRKYGDVTDYINLPRANMFYHWLIEQDTSYLKKDIITLRNLFQKEYKQVKLTCLKSNTWDSCFTLYDYCIDEKGVYGIVEDNVYYLSEIALAGYKVTIL
;
A
#
# COMPACT_ATOMS: atom_id res chain seq x y z
N MET A 1 3.46 -30.51 8.25
CA MET A 1 2.53 -30.16 9.34
C MET A 1 1.12 -30.32 8.80
N ASN A 2 0.27 -31.10 9.46
CA ASN A 2 -1.15 -31.22 9.09
C ASN A 2 -1.98 -30.06 9.67
N ASN A 3 -3.26 -29.96 9.31
CA ASN A 3 -4.14 -28.86 9.74
C ASN A 3 -4.31 -28.76 11.26
N ILE A 4 -4.36 -29.89 11.97
CA ILE A 4 -4.54 -29.91 13.43
C ILE A 4 -3.28 -29.40 14.13
N GLU A 5 -2.11 -29.88 13.70
CA GLU A 5 -0.82 -29.40 14.20
C GLU A 5 -0.65 -27.91 13.92
N PHE A 6 -1.05 -27.45 12.73
CA PHE A 6 -0.97 -26.05 12.34
C PHE A 6 -1.90 -25.18 13.18
N PHE A 7 -3.14 -25.60 13.39
CA PHE A 7 -4.08 -24.90 14.27
C PHE A 7 -3.53 -24.81 15.70
N LYS A 8 -3.01 -25.91 16.26
CA LYS A 8 -2.39 -25.93 17.60
C LYS A 8 -1.19 -25.00 17.68
N PHE A 9 -0.34 -24.97 16.66
CA PHE A 9 0.78 -24.04 16.59
C PHE A 9 0.28 -22.58 16.67
N LEU A 10 -0.69 -22.21 15.84
CA LEU A 10 -1.23 -20.86 15.79
C LEU A 10 -1.88 -20.41 17.11
N THR A 11 -2.59 -21.30 17.81
CA THR A 11 -3.25 -20.98 19.09
C THR A 11 -2.26 -20.88 20.25
N ASN A 12 -1.09 -21.51 20.14
CA ASN A 12 -0.08 -21.55 21.19
C ASN A 12 1.04 -20.52 20.98
N GLU A 13 1.14 -19.89 19.81
CA GLU A 13 2.17 -18.89 19.50
C GLU A 13 1.81 -17.51 20.09
N PRO A 14 2.54 -17.00 21.10
CA PRO A 14 2.20 -15.74 21.79
C PRO A 14 2.20 -14.50 20.89
N SER A 15 2.88 -14.58 19.74
CA SER A 15 2.98 -13.50 18.75
C SER A 15 1.80 -13.49 17.76
N ILE A 16 0.87 -14.44 17.86
CA ILE A 16 -0.32 -14.56 17.02
C ILE A 16 -1.58 -14.29 17.86
N LEU A 17 -2.38 -13.34 17.39
CA LEU A 17 -3.70 -13.03 17.92
C LEU A 17 -4.76 -13.83 17.18
N GLU A 18 -5.50 -14.63 17.93
CA GLU A 18 -6.76 -15.23 17.49
C GLU A 18 -7.93 -14.27 17.74
N LYS A 19 -8.81 -14.13 16.75
CA LYS A 19 -10.12 -13.49 16.93
C LYS A 19 -11.22 -14.40 16.39
N LYS A 20 -12.20 -14.72 17.23
CA LYS A 20 -13.27 -15.67 16.96
C LYS A 20 -14.49 -14.99 16.32
N TYR A 21 -15.11 -15.68 15.37
CA TYR A 21 -16.33 -15.32 14.65
C TYR A 21 -17.24 -16.54 14.57
N GLY A 22 -17.88 -16.87 15.70
CA GLY A 22 -18.57 -18.15 15.86
C GLY A 22 -17.59 -19.31 15.74
N LYS A 23 -17.83 -20.19 14.76
CA LYS A 23 -17.00 -21.38 14.49
C LYS A 23 -15.71 -21.09 13.71
N ILE A 24 -15.53 -19.90 13.15
CA ILE A 24 -14.32 -19.53 12.40
C ILE A 24 -13.46 -18.58 13.23
N SER A 25 -12.16 -18.84 13.30
CA SER A 25 -11.17 -17.93 13.87
C SER A 25 -10.30 -17.29 12.79
N SER A 26 -10.04 -15.99 12.94
CA SER A 26 -9.00 -15.30 12.19
C SER A 26 -7.70 -15.24 13.00
N PHE A 27 -6.57 -15.52 12.35
CA PHE A 27 -5.25 -15.43 12.96
C PHE A 27 -4.47 -14.27 12.35
N ASN A 28 -3.95 -13.39 13.21
CA ASN A 28 -3.21 -12.19 12.81
C ASN A 28 -1.99 -11.99 13.70
N PHE A 29 -0.94 -11.35 13.18
CA PHE A 29 0.19 -10.94 14.03
C PHE A 29 -0.20 -9.96 15.12
N PHE A 30 0.31 -10.20 16.32
CA PHE A 30 0.18 -9.31 17.47
C PHE A 30 1.50 -8.62 17.79
N ARG A 31 1.49 -7.29 17.79
CA ARG A 31 2.71 -6.47 17.97
C ARG A 31 3.13 -6.25 19.42
N ARG A 32 2.32 -6.61 20.42
CA ARG A 32 2.46 -6.08 21.79
C ARG A 32 3.44 -6.86 22.68
N ASN A 33 3.83 -8.07 22.32
CA ASN A 33 4.73 -8.92 23.10
C ASN A 33 6.13 -9.11 22.50
N VAL A 34 6.35 -8.60 21.29
CA VAL A 34 7.69 -8.51 20.70
C VAL A 34 8.12 -7.09 20.99
N GLY A 35 9.15 -6.91 21.82
CA GLY A 35 9.75 -5.59 22.05
C GLY A 35 10.12 -4.94 20.71
N TYR A 36 10.68 -3.73 20.74
CA TYR A 36 11.20 -3.09 19.53
C TYR A 36 12.27 -3.91 18.77
N SER A 37 12.61 -5.12 19.23
CA SER A 37 13.40 -6.10 18.47
C SER A 37 12.62 -6.62 17.26
N HIS A 38 13.29 -6.59 16.12
CA HIS A 38 12.79 -7.01 14.82
C HIS A 38 12.76 -8.54 14.67
N ASP A 39 12.57 -9.28 15.77
CA ASP A 39 12.67 -10.74 15.84
C ASP A 39 11.32 -11.35 15.44
N TRP A 40 10.99 -11.18 14.17
CA TRP A 40 9.95 -11.98 13.54
C TRP A 40 10.60 -13.32 13.23
N THR A 41 10.23 -14.38 13.95
CA THR A 41 10.62 -15.71 13.50
C THR A 41 9.90 -16.03 12.18
N HIS A 42 10.51 -16.83 11.33
CA HIS A 42 9.92 -17.22 10.05
C HIS A 42 8.54 -17.91 10.24
N GLU A 43 8.26 -18.46 11.43
CA GLU A 43 7.00 -19.16 11.70
C GLU A 43 5.82 -18.21 11.93
N VAL A 44 6.05 -16.99 12.41
CA VAL A 44 4.92 -16.06 12.58
C VAL A 44 4.39 -15.61 11.23
N GLU A 45 5.19 -15.46 10.18
CA GLU A 45 4.80 -14.85 8.89
C GLU A 45 3.58 -15.48 8.16
N VAL A 46 3.14 -16.66 8.60
CA VAL A 46 1.99 -17.39 8.06
C VAL A 46 0.61 -16.82 8.47
N ALA A 47 0.49 -16.14 9.62
CA ALA A 47 -0.79 -15.64 10.14
C ALA A 47 -1.15 -14.24 9.60
N ARG A 48 -1.31 -14.12 8.28
CA ARG A 48 -1.64 -12.85 7.60
C ARG A 48 -2.84 -12.98 6.66
N GLY A 49 -4.05 -12.93 7.22
CA GLY A 49 -5.26 -13.23 6.46
C GLY A 49 -5.46 -14.74 6.37
N LEU A 50 -5.53 -15.35 7.54
CA LEU A 50 -5.68 -16.78 7.73
C LEU A 50 -6.92 -17.03 8.59
N TYR A 51 -7.80 -17.89 8.10
CA TYR A 51 -9.09 -18.21 8.71
C TYR A 51 -9.24 -19.71 8.81
N ILE A 52 -9.52 -20.21 10.01
CA ILE A 52 -9.65 -21.64 10.28
C ILE A 52 -10.98 -21.91 10.96
N ASN A 53 -11.69 -22.95 10.53
CA ASN A 53 -12.84 -23.48 11.23
C ASN A 53 -12.35 -24.26 12.46
N ASN A 54 -12.76 -23.82 13.65
CA ASN A 54 -12.28 -24.33 14.94
C ASN A 54 -12.78 -25.74 15.26
N GLU A 55 -13.85 -26.20 14.60
CA GLU A 55 -14.43 -27.52 14.81
C GLU A 55 -13.78 -28.55 13.89
N THR A 56 -13.52 -28.18 12.64
CA THR A 56 -12.95 -29.08 11.61
C THR A 56 -11.44 -28.95 11.46
N CYS A 57 -10.84 -27.90 12.02
CA CYS A 57 -9.47 -27.44 11.73
C CYS A 57 -9.22 -27.13 10.25
N GLU A 58 -10.26 -27.02 9.41
CA GLU A 58 -10.11 -26.66 8.00
C GLU A 58 -9.67 -25.20 7.88
N ILE A 59 -8.68 -24.93 7.02
CA ILE A 59 -8.38 -23.57 6.59
C ILE A 59 -9.48 -23.15 5.63
N VAL A 60 -10.39 -22.28 6.08
CA VAL A 60 -11.53 -21.82 5.27
C VAL A 60 -11.17 -20.60 4.41
N GLY A 61 -10.11 -19.88 4.77
CA GLY A 61 -9.58 -18.76 3.99
C GLY A 61 -8.09 -18.59 4.23
N ARG A 62 -7.31 -18.50 3.14
CA ARG A 62 -5.86 -18.27 3.22
C ARG A 62 -5.41 -17.20 2.25
N SER A 63 -4.57 -16.31 2.75
CA SER A 63 -3.84 -15.34 1.95
C SER A 63 -2.35 -15.65 2.01
N TYR A 64 -1.56 -14.63 1.75
CA TYR A 64 -0.12 -14.72 1.67
C TYR A 64 0.56 -14.89 3.02
N ASN A 65 1.74 -15.50 2.98
CA ASN A 65 2.75 -15.22 4.00
C ASN A 65 3.14 -13.72 3.96
N LYS A 66 3.63 -13.20 5.07
CA LYS A 66 4.12 -11.82 5.15
C LYS A 66 5.35 -11.63 4.26
N TRP A 67 5.36 -10.55 3.49
CA TRP A 67 6.56 -10.05 2.82
C TRP A 67 6.78 -8.57 3.13
N TYR A 68 7.98 -8.09 2.81
CA TYR A 68 8.48 -6.79 3.20
C TYR A 68 8.79 -5.91 1.99
N ALA A 69 8.93 -4.62 2.24
CA ALA A 69 9.45 -3.69 1.24
C ALA A 69 10.96 -3.85 1.08
N ILE A 70 11.47 -3.46 -0.09
CA ILE A 70 12.91 -3.27 -0.29
C ILE A 70 13.42 -2.30 0.79
N ASN A 71 14.56 -2.63 1.38
CA ASN A 71 15.21 -1.91 2.49
C ASN A 71 14.43 -1.88 3.83
N GLU A 72 13.40 -2.72 4.02
CA GLU A 72 12.67 -2.83 5.29
C GLU A 72 13.35 -3.80 6.28
N LYS A 73 14.02 -4.84 5.77
CA LYS A 73 14.65 -5.91 6.55
C LYS A 73 16.06 -6.19 6.03
N PRO A 74 16.96 -6.81 6.83
CA PRO A 74 18.29 -7.21 6.36
C PRO A 74 18.22 -7.96 5.03
N GLU A 75 17.38 -8.99 4.91
CA GLU A 75 17.20 -9.81 3.71
C GLU A 75 16.63 -9.05 2.51
N THR A 76 15.91 -7.94 2.73
CA THR A 76 15.38 -7.09 1.65
C THR A 76 16.24 -5.88 1.32
N LYS A 77 17.45 -5.77 1.90
CA LYS A 77 18.44 -4.75 1.49
C LYS A 77 18.92 -5.03 0.08
N MET A 78 19.17 -3.98 -0.70
CA MET A 78 19.58 -4.11 -2.10
C MET A 78 20.80 -5.03 -2.28
N ASP A 79 21.84 -4.87 -1.47
CA ASP A 79 23.05 -5.73 -1.56
C ASP A 79 22.74 -7.21 -1.30
N ASN A 80 21.82 -7.51 -0.39
CA ASN A 80 21.42 -8.88 -0.09
C ASN A 80 20.49 -9.44 -1.17
N LEU A 81 19.62 -8.61 -1.75
CA LEU A 81 18.77 -9.01 -2.87
C LEU A 81 19.60 -9.41 -4.09
N LYS A 82 20.76 -8.78 -4.31
CA LYS A 82 21.68 -9.13 -5.40
C LYS A 82 22.10 -10.59 -5.36
N GLU A 83 22.38 -11.08 -4.17
CA GLU A 83 22.91 -12.44 -3.96
C GLU A 83 21.79 -13.49 -3.83
N THR A 84 20.54 -13.07 -3.58
CA THR A 84 19.45 -13.99 -3.20
C THR A 84 18.32 -14.10 -4.22
N LEU A 85 18.08 -13.07 -5.03
CA LEU A 85 17.00 -13.07 -6.03
C LEU A 85 17.26 -14.09 -7.13
N SER A 86 16.22 -14.84 -7.49
CA SER A 86 16.24 -15.76 -8.62
C SER A 86 15.48 -15.17 -9.80
N PHE A 87 16.17 -15.04 -10.94
CA PHE A 87 15.61 -14.44 -12.15
C PHE A 87 14.87 -15.46 -13.03
N PRO A 88 13.93 -15.02 -13.89
CA PRO A 88 13.48 -13.63 -14.07
C PRO A 88 12.63 -13.13 -12.88
N LEU A 89 12.58 -11.81 -12.71
CA LEU A 89 11.65 -11.13 -11.80
C LEU A 89 10.43 -10.64 -12.56
N GLU A 90 9.27 -10.80 -11.94
CA GLU A 90 7.99 -10.28 -12.42
C GLU A 90 7.52 -9.15 -11.51
N ALA A 91 7.40 -7.94 -12.06
CA ALA A 91 6.91 -6.77 -11.34
C ALA A 91 5.44 -6.51 -11.69
N TYR A 92 4.57 -6.70 -10.71
CA TYR A 92 3.13 -6.48 -10.81
C TYR A 92 2.74 -5.10 -10.26
N ILE A 93 1.73 -4.47 -10.86
CA ILE A 93 1.18 -3.23 -10.33
C ILE A 93 0.67 -3.47 -8.90
N LYS A 94 1.14 -2.64 -7.97
CA LYS A 94 0.61 -2.63 -6.61
C LYS A 94 -0.61 -1.71 -6.56
N TYR A 95 -1.79 -2.30 -6.64
CA TYR A 95 -3.07 -1.62 -6.38
C TYR A 95 -3.12 -1.08 -4.94
N ASN A 96 -3.91 -0.03 -4.73
CA ASN A 96 -3.99 0.69 -3.47
C ASN A 96 -5.42 0.75 -2.93
N GLY A 97 -5.85 -0.35 -2.37
CA GLY A 97 -7.07 -0.49 -1.59
C GLY A 97 -6.78 -1.27 -0.31
N TYR A 98 -7.66 -2.20 0.03
CA TYR A 98 -7.45 -3.14 1.11
C TYR A 98 -7.59 -4.59 0.65
N LEU A 99 -6.92 -5.48 1.37
CA LEU A 99 -6.92 -6.90 1.07
C LEU A 99 -8.24 -7.55 1.51
N ALA A 100 -8.83 -8.33 0.61
CA ALA A 100 -9.93 -9.22 0.89
C ALA A 100 -9.62 -10.65 0.43
N ILE A 101 -10.29 -11.62 1.05
CA ILE A 101 -10.11 -13.04 0.78
C ILE A 101 -11.50 -13.64 0.61
N LEU A 102 -11.70 -14.35 -0.50
CA LEU A 102 -12.84 -15.22 -0.71
C LEU A 102 -12.43 -16.65 -0.41
N GLY A 103 -13.00 -17.17 0.68
CA GLY A 103 -12.81 -18.53 1.16
C GLY A 103 -14.02 -19.41 0.93
N TYR A 104 -13.95 -20.63 1.46
CA TYR A 104 -15.03 -21.61 1.45
C TYR A 104 -14.97 -22.42 2.74
N ASP A 105 -16.11 -22.64 3.38
CA ASP A 105 -16.23 -23.47 4.59
C ASP A 105 -17.00 -24.75 4.26
N SER A 106 -16.33 -25.90 4.30
CA SER A 106 -16.94 -27.18 3.91
C SER A 106 -18.08 -27.60 4.81
N GLN A 107 -18.08 -27.16 6.06
CA GLN A 107 -19.10 -27.53 7.05
C GLN A 107 -20.42 -26.81 6.80
N SER A 108 -20.39 -25.55 6.33
CA SER A 108 -21.61 -24.81 5.96
C SER A 108 -21.94 -24.91 4.47
N ASP A 109 -21.01 -25.38 3.64
CA ASP A 109 -21.07 -25.31 2.18
C ASP A 109 -21.22 -23.87 1.64
N GLU A 110 -20.69 -22.88 2.36
CA GLU A 110 -20.82 -21.46 2.03
C GLU A 110 -19.50 -20.77 1.67
N LEU A 111 -19.62 -19.72 0.87
CA LEU A 111 -18.53 -18.77 0.62
C LEU A 111 -18.24 -17.96 1.88
N VAL A 112 -16.95 -17.73 2.16
CA VAL A 112 -16.51 -16.96 3.32
C VAL A 112 -15.87 -15.65 2.84
N PHE A 113 -16.58 -14.54 3.01
CA PHE A 113 -16.09 -13.20 2.64
C PHE A 113 -15.36 -12.56 3.81
N THR A 114 -14.08 -12.24 3.62
CA THR A 114 -13.26 -11.64 4.68
C THR A 114 -12.42 -10.47 4.17
N SER A 115 -12.15 -9.53 5.08
CA SER A 115 -11.03 -8.59 4.93
C SER A 115 -9.74 -9.27 5.39
N LYS A 116 -8.62 -8.54 5.48
CA LYS A 116 -7.37 -9.10 6.04
C LYS A 116 -7.53 -9.75 7.43
N ALA A 117 -8.37 -9.20 8.31
CA ALA A 117 -8.42 -9.59 9.72
C ALA A 117 -9.84 -9.71 10.31
N SER A 118 -10.88 -9.52 9.49
CA SER A 118 -12.27 -9.57 9.97
C SER A 118 -13.21 -10.27 9.01
N ILE A 119 -14.12 -11.05 9.61
CA ILE A 119 -15.39 -11.50 9.01
C ILE A 119 -16.48 -10.51 9.44
N GLY A 120 -17.38 -10.15 8.54
CA GLY A 120 -18.55 -9.30 8.84
C GLY A 120 -18.25 -7.83 9.23
N GLY A 121 -16.98 -7.41 9.22
CA GLY A 121 -16.62 -5.99 9.37
C GLY A 121 -16.95 -5.19 8.11
N GLU A 122 -17.00 -3.86 8.21
CA GLU A 122 -17.37 -2.97 7.10
C GLU A 122 -16.64 -3.30 5.79
N CYS A 123 -15.32 -3.49 5.83
CA CYS A 123 -14.53 -3.89 4.66
C CYS A 123 -14.94 -5.25 4.07
N ALA A 124 -15.29 -6.23 4.90
CA ALA A 124 -15.74 -7.53 4.43
C ALA A 124 -17.13 -7.44 3.76
N LEU A 125 -18.03 -6.62 4.31
CA LEU A 125 -19.36 -6.38 3.75
C LEU A 125 -19.29 -5.59 2.43
N ILE A 126 -18.41 -4.58 2.35
CA ILE A 126 -18.17 -3.85 1.10
C ILE A 126 -17.62 -4.80 0.03
N PHE A 127 -16.65 -5.65 0.38
CA PHE A 127 -16.12 -6.66 -0.53
C PHE A 127 -17.21 -7.61 -1.03
N GLU A 128 -17.99 -8.18 -0.12
CA GLU A 128 -19.06 -9.10 -0.47
C GLU A 128 -20.06 -8.46 -1.43
N ARG A 129 -20.50 -7.23 -1.15
CA ARG A 129 -21.40 -6.49 -2.03
C ARG A 129 -20.79 -6.31 -3.43
N ILE A 130 -19.57 -5.75 -3.53
CA ILE A 130 -18.94 -5.49 -4.83
C ILE A 130 -18.76 -6.80 -5.60
N PHE A 131 -18.33 -7.88 -4.93
CA PHE A 131 -18.19 -9.19 -5.56
C PHE A 131 -19.52 -9.70 -6.12
N ARG A 132 -20.60 -9.66 -5.32
CA ARG A 132 -21.93 -10.11 -5.75
C ARG A 132 -22.54 -9.24 -6.86
N GLU A 133 -22.19 -7.96 -6.92
CA GLU A 133 -22.62 -7.03 -7.97
C GLU A 133 -21.84 -7.21 -9.28
N THR A 134 -20.59 -7.68 -9.22
CA THR A 134 -19.67 -7.71 -10.39
C THR A 134 -19.38 -9.10 -10.94
N VAL A 135 -19.56 -10.16 -10.15
CA VAL A 135 -19.25 -11.54 -10.55
C VAL A 135 -20.54 -12.28 -10.86
N GLU A 136 -20.74 -12.59 -12.14
CA GLU A 136 -21.97 -13.22 -12.65
C GLU A 136 -22.16 -14.64 -12.11
N ASP A 137 -21.13 -15.48 -12.19
CA ASP A 137 -21.23 -16.91 -11.89
C ASP A 137 -20.64 -17.27 -10.51
N THR A 138 -21.28 -16.78 -9.46
CA THR A 138 -20.87 -17.06 -8.07
C THR A 138 -20.99 -18.55 -7.70
N VAL A 139 -21.84 -19.31 -8.38
CA VAL A 139 -22.03 -20.75 -8.16
C VAL A 139 -20.80 -21.52 -8.63
N SER A 140 -20.32 -21.26 -9.85
CA SER A 140 -19.10 -21.89 -10.35
C SER A 140 -17.87 -21.42 -9.58
N VAL A 141 -17.82 -20.18 -9.10
CA VAL A 141 -16.74 -19.75 -8.19
C VAL A 141 -16.75 -20.57 -6.91
N LYS A 142 -17.91 -20.74 -6.25
CA LYS A 142 -18.02 -21.57 -5.04
C LYS A 142 -17.54 -23.00 -5.30
N LYS A 143 -17.99 -23.59 -6.40
CA LYS A 143 -17.55 -24.94 -6.83
C LYS A 143 -16.04 -24.99 -7.06
N PHE A 144 -15.45 -23.99 -7.72
CA PHE A 144 -14.01 -23.91 -7.95
C PHE A 144 -13.21 -23.82 -6.64
N LEU A 145 -13.61 -22.95 -5.70
CA LEU A 145 -12.94 -22.85 -4.40
C LEU A 145 -13.02 -24.16 -3.62
N LYS A 146 -14.19 -24.82 -3.64
CA LYS A 146 -14.39 -26.13 -3.01
C LYS A 146 -13.50 -27.20 -3.64
N ASP A 147 -13.64 -27.44 -4.93
CA ASP A 147 -13.05 -28.57 -5.65
C ASP A 147 -11.51 -28.45 -5.74
N MET A 148 -10.99 -27.23 -5.85
CA MET A 148 -9.54 -26.99 -5.94
C MET A 148 -8.86 -26.73 -4.59
N ASN A 149 -9.63 -26.63 -3.50
CA ASN A 149 -9.13 -26.27 -2.16
C ASN A 149 -8.32 -24.95 -2.14
N VAL A 150 -8.86 -23.89 -2.73
CA VAL A 150 -8.18 -22.57 -2.86
C VAL A 150 -9.00 -21.40 -2.33
N SER A 151 -8.32 -20.33 -1.95
CA SER A 151 -8.91 -19.01 -1.73
C SER A 151 -8.55 -18.09 -2.89
N MET A 152 -9.45 -17.18 -3.24
CA MET A 152 -9.13 -16.05 -4.12
C MET A 152 -8.79 -14.82 -3.27
N VAL A 153 -7.68 -14.18 -3.55
CA VAL A 153 -7.21 -12.99 -2.82
C VAL A 153 -7.40 -11.76 -3.70
N PHE A 154 -8.03 -10.73 -3.17
CA PHE A 154 -8.37 -9.51 -3.91
C PHE A 154 -7.77 -8.27 -3.26
N GLU A 155 -7.48 -7.26 -4.08
CA GLU A 155 -7.47 -5.87 -3.64
C GLU A 155 -8.86 -5.29 -3.90
N VAL A 156 -9.48 -4.71 -2.87
CA VAL A 156 -10.77 -4.03 -2.98
C VAL A 156 -10.55 -2.53 -2.98
N ILE A 157 -11.01 -1.88 -4.05
CA ILE A 157 -10.93 -0.45 -4.25
C ILE A 157 -12.33 0.12 -4.06
N SER A 158 -12.49 0.97 -3.04
CA SER A 158 -13.75 1.64 -2.71
C SER A 158 -13.47 3.11 -2.35
N PRO A 159 -13.32 4.00 -3.35
CA PRO A 159 -12.79 5.35 -3.14
C PRO A 159 -13.68 6.20 -2.22
N THR A 160 -14.99 5.97 -2.20
CA THR A 160 -15.94 6.76 -1.39
C THR A 160 -16.09 6.26 0.05
N LYS A 161 -16.05 4.93 0.26
CA LYS A 161 -16.27 4.33 1.60
C LYS A 161 -14.97 4.03 2.33
N GLN A 162 -13.91 3.69 1.59
CA GLN A 162 -12.58 3.38 2.12
C GLN A 162 -11.49 4.07 1.28
N PRO A 163 -11.40 5.42 1.32
CA PRO A 163 -10.42 6.16 0.53
C PRO A 163 -8.99 5.80 0.96
N HIS A 164 -8.16 5.49 -0.04
CA HIS A 164 -6.73 5.25 0.14
C HIS A 164 -5.92 6.46 -0.39
N ILE A 165 -4.67 6.27 -0.83
CA ILE A 165 -3.77 7.38 -1.22
C ILE A 165 -3.81 7.60 -2.74
N ILE A 166 -3.90 6.53 -3.51
CA ILE A 166 -4.10 6.59 -4.96
C ILE A 166 -5.59 6.79 -5.22
N GLU A 167 -5.87 7.71 -6.13
CA GLU A 167 -7.22 8.06 -6.52
C GLU A 167 -7.72 7.09 -7.59
N TYR A 168 -8.97 6.66 -7.42
CA TYR A 168 -9.67 5.77 -8.33
C TYR A 168 -11.07 6.33 -8.57
N GLU A 169 -11.57 6.18 -9.79
CA GLU A 169 -12.86 6.76 -10.18
C GLU A 169 -14.05 5.95 -9.66
N GLN A 170 -13.92 4.62 -9.63
CA GLN A 170 -15.03 3.72 -9.32
C GLN A 170 -14.63 2.58 -8.38
N GLU A 171 -15.64 2.05 -7.68
CA GLU A 171 -15.48 0.83 -6.89
C GLU A 171 -15.21 -0.36 -7.83
N HIS A 172 -14.21 -1.17 -7.48
CA HIS A 172 -13.90 -2.40 -8.20
C HIS A 172 -13.04 -3.33 -7.33
N ILE A 173 -12.92 -4.58 -7.76
CA ILE A 173 -12.05 -5.58 -7.14
C ILE A 173 -11.04 -6.09 -8.16
N VAL A 174 -9.82 -6.36 -7.70
CA VAL A 174 -8.75 -6.91 -8.54
C VAL A 174 -8.29 -8.22 -7.92
N LEU A 175 -8.42 -9.32 -8.66
CA LEU A 175 -7.90 -10.63 -8.28
C LEU A 175 -6.36 -10.59 -8.29
N LEU A 176 -5.76 -10.72 -7.12
CA LEU A 176 -4.32 -10.65 -6.94
C LEU A 176 -3.66 -12.01 -7.10
N ASP A 177 -4.15 -13.03 -6.41
CA ASP A 177 -3.62 -14.40 -6.49
C ASP A 177 -4.68 -15.42 -6.05
N ILE A 178 -4.48 -16.69 -6.41
CA ILE A 178 -5.26 -17.84 -5.95
C ILE A 178 -4.34 -18.69 -5.07
N VAL A 179 -4.69 -18.84 -3.80
CA VAL A 179 -3.83 -19.45 -2.77
C VAL A 179 -4.44 -20.74 -2.26
N TYR A 180 -3.66 -21.81 -2.15
CA TYR A 180 -4.16 -23.07 -1.60
C TYR A 180 -4.51 -22.92 -0.11
N ARG A 181 -5.62 -23.51 0.33
CA ARG A 181 -6.06 -23.54 1.72
C ARG A 181 -5.37 -24.66 2.50
N GLU A 182 -4.04 -24.60 2.52
CA GLU A 182 -3.16 -25.60 3.12
C GLU A 182 -2.20 -24.94 4.12
N PRO A 183 -1.64 -25.66 5.11
CA PRO A 183 -0.67 -25.11 6.07
C PRO A 183 0.59 -24.57 5.41
N ASN A 184 1.11 -25.30 4.42
CA ASN A 184 2.26 -24.90 3.62
C ASN A 184 1.79 -23.92 2.54
N TYR A 185 2.45 -22.77 2.46
CA TYR A 185 2.07 -21.75 1.51
C TYR A 185 2.38 -22.19 0.07
N LYS A 186 1.34 -22.16 -0.77
CA LYS A 186 1.43 -22.36 -2.21
C LYS A 186 0.35 -21.53 -2.87
N LYS A 187 0.61 -21.08 -4.09
CA LYS A 187 -0.37 -20.37 -4.91
C LYS A 187 -0.31 -20.81 -6.37
N TYR A 188 -1.28 -20.39 -7.15
CA TYR A 188 -1.30 -20.58 -8.60
C TYR A 188 -0.22 -19.74 -9.26
N THR A 189 0.28 -20.22 -10.40
CA THR A 189 1.13 -19.43 -11.29
C THR A 189 0.35 -18.25 -11.86
N TYR A 190 1.06 -17.23 -12.35
CA TYR A 190 0.40 -16.10 -13.00
C TYR A 190 -0.43 -16.52 -14.22
N PHE A 191 0.08 -17.44 -15.03
CA PHE A 191 -0.67 -18.01 -16.15
C PHE A 191 -2.04 -18.58 -15.70
N ASN A 192 -2.06 -19.45 -14.69
CA ASN A 192 -3.30 -20.03 -14.18
C ASN A 192 -4.21 -18.96 -13.54
N LEU A 193 -3.64 -17.96 -12.88
CA LEU A 193 -4.39 -16.82 -12.36
C LEU A 193 -5.12 -16.07 -13.48
N THR A 194 -4.43 -15.76 -14.57
CA THR A 194 -5.02 -15.04 -15.72
C THR A 194 -6.12 -15.85 -16.39
N MET A 195 -5.89 -17.16 -16.61
CA MET A 195 -6.90 -18.07 -17.17
C MET A 195 -8.18 -18.10 -16.32
N ILE A 196 -8.04 -18.18 -14.99
CA ILE A 196 -9.19 -18.18 -14.08
C ILE A 196 -9.86 -16.80 -14.02
N GLY A 197 -9.08 -15.73 -14.03
CA GLY A 197 -9.58 -14.36 -14.10
C GLY A 197 -10.42 -14.14 -15.36
N GLU A 198 -9.92 -14.54 -16.52
CA GLU A 198 -10.65 -14.48 -17.80
C GLU A 198 -11.92 -15.36 -17.79
N PHE A 199 -11.81 -16.60 -17.30
CA PHE A 199 -12.94 -17.53 -17.23
C PHE A 199 -14.10 -16.98 -16.39
N PHE A 200 -13.81 -16.38 -15.23
CA PHE A 200 -14.82 -15.75 -14.38
C PHE A 200 -15.09 -14.28 -14.70
N LYS A 201 -14.50 -13.74 -15.79
CA LYS A 201 -14.58 -12.32 -16.18
C LYS A 201 -14.19 -11.34 -15.06
N MET A 202 -13.25 -11.73 -14.20
CA MET A 202 -12.74 -10.90 -13.12
C MET A 202 -11.54 -10.07 -13.61
N GLN A 203 -11.45 -8.81 -13.16
CA GLN A 203 -10.21 -8.07 -13.28
C GLN A 203 -9.13 -8.73 -12.41
N TYR A 204 -7.92 -8.88 -12.93
CA TYR A 204 -6.78 -9.47 -12.22
C TYR A 204 -5.54 -8.56 -12.26
N LYS A 205 -4.55 -8.86 -11.41
CA LYS A 205 -3.34 -8.05 -11.31
C LYS A 205 -2.60 -7.98 -12.65
N LYS A 206 -2.14 -6.79 -13.02
CA LYS A 206 -1.37 -6.54 -14.23
C LYS A 206 0.13 -6.76 -13.98
N LEU A 207 0.75 -7.62 -14.80
CA LEU A 207 2.20 -7.68 -14.96
C LEU A 207 2.65 -6.43 -15.71
N ALA A 208 3.55 -5.66 -15.11
CA ALA A 208 4.08 -4.42 -15.68
C ALA A 208 5.43 -4.61 -16.36
N TYR A 209 6.31 -5.40 -15.73
CA TYR A 209 7.66 -5.64 -16.24
C TYR A 209 8.12 -7.07 -15.95
N THR A 210 8.90 -7.63 -16.87
CA THR A 210 9.72 -8.82 -16.65
C THR A 210 11.18 -8.39 -16.74
N LEU A 211 11.96 -8.68 -15.71
CA LEU A 211 13.35 -8.26 -15.57
C LEU A 211 14.20 -9.54 -15.50
N ASN A 212 15.10 -9.74 -16.45
CA ASN A 212 15.81 -11.01 -16.63
C ASN A 212 17.14 -11.07 -15.89
N THR A 213 17.70 -9.91 -15.51
CA THR A 213 18.98 -9.84 -14.81
C THR A 213 18.95 -8.82 -13.68
N TRP A 214 19.96 -8.90 -12.81
CA TRP A 214 20.16 -7.96 -11.73
C TRP A 214 20.34 -6.53 -12.23
N GLU A 215 21.09 -6.35 -13.32
CA GLU A 215 21.36 -5.04 -13.93
C GLU A 215 20.05 -4.40 -14.43
N GLU A 216 19.22 -5.18 -15.14
CA GLU A 216 17.89 -4.72 -15.58
C GLU A 216 17.03 -4.29 -14.38
N PHE A 217 17.00 -5.09 -13.32
CA PHE A 217 16.26 -4.76 -12.10
C PHE A 217 16.78 -3.51 -11.40
N TYR A 218 18.08 -3.36 -11.27
CA TYR A 218 18.68 -2.23 -10.57
C TYR A 218 18.51 -0.91 -11.34
N ASP A 219 18.65 -0.93 -12.66
CA ASP A 219 18.39 0.23 -13.51
C ASP A 219 16.91 0.62 -13.52
N TRP A 220 16.03 -0.38 -13.62
CA TRP A 220 14.58 -0.19 -13.46
C TRP A 220 14.23 0.42 -12.09
N TYR A 221 14.81 -0.10 -11.01
CA TYR A 221 14.58 0.43 -9.66
C TYR A 221 14.97 1.91 -9.54
N LYS A 222 16.14 2.30 -10.05
CA LYS A 222 16.57 3.71 -10.05
C LYS A 222 15.61 4.59 -10.86
N LEU A 223 15.11 4.11 -11.99
CA LEU A 223 14.18 4.84 -12.84
C LEU A 223 12.83 5.09 -12.13
N ILE A 224 12.21 4.06 -11.57
CA ILE A 224 10.88 4.18 -10.95
C ILE A 224 10.89 5.01 -9.66
N MET A 225 12.06 5.15 -9.02
CA MET A 225 12.20 5.91 -7.79
C MET A 225 12.36 7.43 -8.00
N LYS A 226 12.45 7.90 -9.25
CA LYS A 226 12.42 9.34 -9.56
C LYS A 226 11.08 9.97 -9.12
N GLU A 227 11.11 11.21 -8.62
CA GLU A 227 9.92 11.87 -8.06
C GLU A 227 8.80 12.08 -9.08
N ASP A 228 9.17 12.38 -10.32
CA ASP A 228 8.29 12.65 -11.45
C ASP A 228 7.83 11.39 -12.19
N TYR A 229 8.30 10.20 -11.79
CA TYR A 229 7.93 8.95 -12.44
C TYR A 229 6.40 8.75 -12.45
N LEU A 230 5.91 8.31 -13.61
CA LEU A 230 4.53 7.93 -13.89
C LEU A 230 4.55 6.57 -14.58
N TYR A 231 3.73 5.64 -14.12
CA TYR A 231 3.50 4.39 -14.82
C TYR A 231 2.33 4.60 -15.77
N GLU A 232 2.56 4.47 -17.08
CA GLU A 232 1.53 4.69 -18.13
C GLU A 232 0.80 6.03 -17.97
N GLY A 233 1.53 7.09 -17.60
CA GLY A 233 0.97 8.43 -17.39
C GLY A 233 0.24 8.64 -16.06
N ALA A 234 0.18 7.63 -15.18
CA ALA A 234 -0.53 7.69 -13.91
C ALA A 234 0.38 7.52 -12.68
N LYS A 235 -0.04 8.10 -11.55
CA LYS A 235 0.54 7.84 -10.23
C LYS A 235 -0.04 6.53 -9.68
N ILE A 236 0.83 5.64 -9.21
CA ILE A 236 0.46 4.36 -8.59
C ILE A 236 1.16 4.20 -7.24
N GLU A 237 0.77 3.23 -6.42
CA GLU A 237 1.45 2.98 -5.14
C GLU A 237 2.86 2.43 -5.35
N GLY A 238 3.05 1.57 -6.34
CA GLY A 238 4.32 0.97 -6.72
C GLY A 238 4.16 -0.43 -7.29
N PHE A 239 5.09 -1.32 -6.99
CA PHE A 239 5.13 -2.66 -7.57
C PHE A 239 5.31 -3.73 -6.49
N VAL A 240 4.70 -4.89 -6.72
CA VAL A 240 5.03 -6.14 -6.04
C VAL A 240 5.91 -6.94 -7.00
N ILE A 241 7.11 -7.29 -6.55
CA ILE A 241 8.10 -8.02 -7.35
C ILE A 241 8.13 -9.44 -6.83
N GLU A 242 8.02 -10.40 -7.74
CA GLU A 242 8.11 -11.83 -7.45
C GLU A 242 9.25 -12.43 -8.26
N ASP A 243 10.10 -13.22 -7.61
CA ASP A 243 11.21 -13.90 -8.24
C ASP A 243 10.78 -15.27 -8.81
N SER A 244 11.66 -15.92 -9.58
CA SER A 244 11.33 -17.20 -10.23
C SER A 244 11.12 -18.37 -9.28
N LYS A 245 11.43 -18.20 -7.98
CA LYS A 245 11.17 -19.17 -6.90
C LYS A 245 9.98 -18.78 -6.02
N GLY A 246 9.28 -17.69 -6.34
CA GLY A 246 8.11 -17.20 -5.61
C GLY A 246 8.45 -16.34 -4.39
N TYR A 247 9.70 -15.89 -4.22
CA TYR A 247 10.07 -14.89 -3.22
C TYR A 247 9.50 -13.53 -3.62
N MET A 248 8.82 -12.87 -2.68
CA MET A 248 8.11 -11.62 -2.95
C MET A 248 8.70 -10.45 -2.16
N VAL A 249 8.92 -9.33 -2.84
CA VAL A 249 9.22 -8.03 -2.22
C VAL A 249 8.32 -6.95 -2.81
N LYS A 250 8.31 -5.76 -2.21
CA LYS A 250 7.56 -4.63 -2.77
C LYS A 250 8.39 -3.36 -2.78
N VAL A 251 8.13 -2.52 -3.75
CA VAL A 251 8.65 -1.16 -3.84
C VAL A 251 7.47 -0.18 -3.87
N LYS A 252 7.61 0.94 -3.17
CA LYS A 252 6.62 2.02 -3.13
C LYS A 252 7.25 3.25 -3.73
N LEU A 253 6.53 3.90 -4.64
CA LEU A 253 7.06 5.04 -5.38
C LEU A 253 7.14 6.28 -4.48
N THR A 254 8.04 7.18 -4.84
CA THR A 254 8.38 8.37 -4.06
C THR A 254 7.15 9.26 -3.80
N ASP A 255 6.32 9.51 -4.82
CA ASP A 255 5.07 10.29 -4.66
C ASP A 255 4.08 9.63 -3.69
N TYR A 256 3.90 8.30 -3.78
CA TYR A 256 3.06 7.57 -2.83
C TYR A 256 3.61 7.65 -1.40
N LEU A 257 4.92 7.46 -1.22
CA LEU A 257 5.58 7.56 0.09
C LEU A 257 5.43 8.95 0.70
N PHE A 258 5.53 10.00 -0.13
CA PHE A 258 5.28 11.37 0.28
C PHE A 258 3.85 11.54 0.80
N TRP A 259 2.82 11.18 0.02
CA TRP A 259 1.42 11.33 0.46
C TRP A 259 1.05 10.42 1.63
N LYS A 260 1.69 9.26 1.74
CA LYS A 260 1.57 8.41 2.93
C LYS A 260 2.12 9.10 4.17
N LYS A 261 3.24 9.83 4.06
CA LYS A 261 3.79 10.66 5.14
C LYS A 261 2.82 11.80 5.47
N MET A 262 2.25 12.47 4.46
CA MET A 262 1.31 13.59 4.66
C MET A 262 0.01 13.13 5.34
N ARG A 263 -0.51 11.94 4.99
CA ARG A 263 -1.66 11.35 5.68
C ARG A 263 -1.36 11.14 7.17
N ARG A 264 -0.19 10.62 7.51
CA ARG A 264 0.24 10.42 8.90
C ARG A 264 0.38 11.76 9.63
N LEU A 265 1.02 12.74 8.99
CA LEU A 265 1.16 14.08 9.53
C LEU A 265 -0.22 14.67 9.88
N ARG A 266 -1.17 14.57 8.95
CA ARG A 266 -2.56 14.98 9.17
C ARG A 266 -3.22 14.23 10.32
N ASP A 267 -3.08 12.91 10.39
CA ASP A 267 -3.67 12.09 11.46
C ASP A 267 -3.08 12.47 12.84
N THR A 268 -1.77 12.72 12.92
CA THR A 268 -1.09 13.16 14.14
C THR A 268 -1.53 14.57 14.52
N THR A 269 -1.58 15.49 13.55
CA THR A 269 -2.02 16.88 13.77
C THR A 269 -3.45 16.92 14.33
N ARG A 270 -4.34 16.10 13.76
CA ARG A 270 -5.72 15.95 14.25
C ARG A 270 -5.80 15.44 15.69
N LYS A 271 -4.85 14.59 16.10
CA LYS A 271 -4.86 13.95 17.42
C LYS A 271 -4.18 14.79 18.50
N TYR A 272 -3.12 15.50 18.16
CA TYR A 272 -2.22 16.14 19.12
C TYR A 272 -2.05 17.65 18.92
N GLY A 273 -2.56 18.23 17.83
CA GLY A 273 -2.34 19.64 17.49
C GLY A 273 -1.03 19.84 16.72
N ASP A 274 -0.30 20.91 17.03
CA ASP A 274 0.95 21.27 16.35
C ASP A 274 2.05 20.20 16.55
N VAL A 275 2.72 19.83 15.46
CA VAL A 275 3.75 18.79 15.37
C VAL A 275 5.00 19.33 14.65
N THR A 276 5.61 20.35 15.25
CA THR A 276 6.80 21.08 14.77
C THR A 276 8.01 20.20 14.45
N ASP A 277 8.18 19.05 15.13
CA ASP A 277 9.41 18.24 15.04
C ASP A 277 9.53 17.35 13.77
N TYR A 278 8.55 17.33 12.86
CA TYR A 278 8.41 16.23 11.87
C TYR A 278 8.83 16.53 10.42
N ILE A 279 9.38 17.71 10.12
CA ILE A 279 9.31 18.23 8.75
C ILE A 279 10.61 18.86 8.23
N ASN A 280 11.51 17.99 7.76
CA ASN A 280 12.76 18.39 7.08
C ASN A 280 12.63 18.49 5.55
N LEU A 281 11.41 18.49 4.99
CA LEU A 281 11.19 18.54 3.54
C LEU A 281 10.37 19.79 3.17
N PRO A 282 10.85 20.69 2.29
CA PRO A 282 10.16 21.95 1.97
C PRO A 282 8.71 21.75 1.55
N ARG A 283 8.42 20.82 0.64
CA ARG A 283 7.06 20.54 0.18
C ARG A 283 6.15 20.00 1.30
N ALA A 284 6.71 19.26 2.25
CA ALA A 284 5.97 18.79 3.41
C ALA A 284 5.69 19.93 4.40
N ASN A 285 6.62 20.87 4.58
CA ASN A 285 6.42 22.08 5.39
C ASN A 285 5.28 22.91 4.82
N MET A 286 5.29 23.12 3.52
CA MET A 286 4.21 23.86 2.85
C MET A 286 2.84 23.20 3.04
N PHE A 287 2.76 21.88 2.85
CA PHE A 287 1.50 21.16 3.09
C PHE A 287 1.07 21.25 4.56
N TYR A 288 2.02 21.19 5.49
CA TYR A 288 1.75 21.29 6.92
C TYR A 288 1.19 22.64 7.32
N HIS A 289 1.89 23.72 6.94
CA HIS A 289 1.43 25.07 7.27
C HIS A 289 0.08 25.38 6.63
N TRP A 290 -0.10 24.96 5.36
CA TRP A 290 -1.40 25.01 4.71
C TRP A 290 -2.49 24.27 5.49
N LEU A 291 -2.16 23.10 6.06
CA LEU A 291 -3.10 22.27 6.79
C LEU A 291 -3.51 22.87 8.14
N ILE A 292 -2.59 23.47 8.90
CA ILE A 292 -2.87 24.05 10.23
C ILE A 292 -3.61 25.38 10.16
N GLU A 293 -3.56 26.07 9.01
CA GLU A 293 -4.38 27.26 8.75
C GLU A 293 -5.84 26.93 8.44
N GLN A 294 -6.15 25.66 8.13
CA GLN A 294 -7.53 25.24 7.86
C GLN A 294 -8.31 25.00 9.16
N ASP A 295 -9.63 25.15 9.08
CA ASP A 295 -10.53 24.74 10.15
C ASP A 295 -10.39 23.26 10.51
N THR A 296 -10.63 22.93 11.78
CA THR A 296 -10.56 21.55 12.30
C THR A 296 -11.44 20.54 11.53
N SER A 297 -12.45 21.00 10.81
CA SER A 297 -13.29 20.18 9.94
C SER A 297 -12.52 19.60 8.74
N TYR A 298 -11.49 20.28 8.23
CA TYR A 298 -10.65 19.81 7.13
C TYR A 298 -9.79 18.62 7.54
N LEU A 299 -9.33 18.56 8.79
CA LEU A 299 -8.56 17.43 9.32
C LEU A 299 -9.37 16.11 9.32
N LYS A 300 -10.70 16.18 9.19
CA LYS A 300 -11.57 15.01 9.04
C LYS A 300 -11.63 14.48 7.60
N LYS A 301 -11.33 15.30 6.59
CA LYS A 301 -11.33 14.91 5.17
C LYS A 301 -10.24 13.87 4.89
N ASP A 302 -10.43 13.04 3.88
CA ASP A 302 -9.42 12.09 3.45
C ASP A 302 -8.21 12.78 2.80
N ILE A 303 -7.11 12.05 2.65
CA ILE A 303 -5.85 12.62 2.14
C ILE A 303 -5.93 13.02 0.66
N ILE A 304 -6.78 12.37 -0.15
CA ILE A 304 -6.95 12.71 -1.57
C ILE A 304 -7.63 14.07 -1.67
N THR A 305 -8.72 14.27 -0.92
CA THR A 305 -9.41 15.56 -0.87
C THR A 305 -8.45 16.68 -0.45
N LEU A 306 -7.67 16.47 0.62
CA LEU A 306 -6.70 17.47 1.10
C LEU A 306 -5.59 17.74 0.09
N ARG A 307 -5.05 16.69 -0.54
CA ARG A 307 -4.06 16.81 -1.62
C ARG A 307 -4.59 17.69 -2.75
N ASN A 308 -5.80 17.42 -3.22
CA ASN A 308 -6.36 18.09 -4.39
C ASN A 308 -6.63 19.58 -4.10
N LEU A 309 -7.08 19.91 -2.88
CA LEU A 309 -7.24 21.29 -2.42
C LEU A 309 -5.88 22.02 -2.34
N PHE A 310 -4.91 21.43 -1.63
CA PHE A 310 -3.56 21.98 -1.52
C PHE A 310 -2.93 22.24 -2.89
N GLN A 311 -3.01 21.26 -3.81
CA GLN A 311 -2.43 21.39 -5.14
C GLN A 311 -3.11 22.47 -5.99
N LYS A 312 -4.42 22.66 -5.84
CA LYS A 312 -5.17 23.71 -6.55
C LYS A 312 -4.71 25.09 -6.10
N GLU A 313 -4.64 25.32 -4.80
CA GLU A 313 -4.19 26.59 -4.21
C GLU A 313 -2.72 26.86 -4.53
N TYR A 314 -1.86 25.85 -4.39
CA TYR A 314 -0.45 25.93 -4.71
C TYR A 314 -0.19 26.31 -6.18
N LYS A 315 -0.94 25.72 -7.12
CA LYS A 315 -0.85 26.09 -8.55
C LYS A 315 -1.29 27.54 -8.79
N GLN A 316 -2.32 28.01 -8.10
CA GLN A 316 -2.83 29.37 -8.25
C GLN A 316 -1.83 30.41 -7.73
N VAL A 317 -1.19 30.15 -6.59
CA VAL A 317 -0.11 30.99 -6.05
C VAL A 317 1.06 31.04 -7.03
N LYS A 318 1.54 29.88 -7.50
CA LYS A 318 2.67 29.81 -8.47
C LYS A 318 2.39 30.59 -9.76
N LEU A 319 1.19 30.48 -10.32
CA LEU A 319 0.78 31.21 -11.53
C LEU A 319 0.70 32.73 -11.31
N THR A 320 0.37 33.18 -10.10
CA THR A 320 0.26 34.60 -9.77
C THR A 320 1.66 35.24 -9.66
N CYS A 321 2.60 34.56 -9.00
CA CYS A 321 4.00 34.99 -8.90
C CYS A 321 4.71 35.06 -10.26
N LEU A 322 4.46 34.08 -11.15
CA LEU A 322 5.06 34.08 -12.50
C LEU A 322 4.55 35.22 -13.39
N LYS A 323 3.34 35.75 -13.13
CA LYS A 323 2.74 36.82 -13.93
C LYS A 323 3.14 38.23 -13.49
N SER A 324 3.56 38.43 -12.24
CA SER A 324 3.82 39.77 -11.72
C SER A 324 5.20 40.32 -12.10
N ASN A 325 6.17 39.49 -12.53
CA ASN A 325 7.58 39.89 -12.84
C ASN A 325 8.30 40.67 -11.72
N THR A 326 7.64 40.89 -10.58
CA THR A 326 8.16 41.50 -9.37
C THR A 326 8.36 40.37 -8.37
N TRP A 327 9.60 39.90 -8.25
CA TRP A 327 10.01 38.98 -7.19
C TRP A 327 9.79 39.58 -5.79
N ASP A 328 9.70 40.92 -5.69
CA ASP A 328 9.32 41.66 -4.47
C ASP A 328 7.84 41.51 -4.07
N SER A 329 7.03 40.93 -4.96
CA SER A 329 5.61 40.62 -4.70
C SER A 329 5.33 39.13 -4.59
N CYS A 330 6.39 38.30 -4.51
CA CYS A 330 6.25 36.92 -4.05
C CYS A 330 5.75 36.98 -2.61
N PHE A 331 4.42 36.94 -2.45
CA PHE A 331 3.80 36.78 -1.16
C PHE A 331 4.46 35.61 -0.46
N THR A 332 4.96 35.93 0.73
CA THR A 332 5.28 35.06 1.86
C THR A 332 4.08 34.15 2.17
N LEU A 333 3.80 33.16 1.33
CA LEU A 333 3.19 31.93 1.84
C LEU A 333 4.32 31.14 2.48
N TYR A 334 4.48 31.36 3.78
CA TYR A 334 5.37 30.62 4.68
C TYR A 334 6.85 30.96 4.61
N ASP A 335 7.23 32.17 4.21
CA ASP A 335 8.64 32.57 4.13
C ASP A 335 9.48 31.81 3.08
N TYR A 336 8.87 31.20 2.04
CA TYR A 336 9.61 30.51 0.96
C TYR A 336 9.33 31.00 -0.48
N CYS A 337 10.40 31.14 -1.29
CA CYS A 337 10.31 31.40 -2.74
C CYS A 337 10.27 30.10 -3.56
N ILE A 338 9.61 30.08 -4.71
CA ILE A 338 9.40 28.87 -5.53
C ILE A 338 9.72 29.17 -7.01
N ASP A 339 10.58 28.36 -7.64
CA ASP A 339 10.83 28.41 -9.09
C ASP A 339 10.34 27.16 -9.84
N GLU A 340 10.70 27.03 -11.13
CA GLU A 340 10.35 25.89 -11.98
C GLU A 340 11.02 24.56 -11.54
N LYS A 341 12.08 24.63 -10.73
CA LYS A 341 12.93 23.51 -10.29
C LYS A 341 12.75 23.15 -8.80
N GLY A 342 12.14 24.01 -7.98
CA GLY A 342 11.92 23.74 -6.56
C GLY A 342 11.83 24.99 -5.67
N VAL A 343 11.73 24.78 -4.36
CA VAL A 343 11.57 25.82 -3.33
C VAL A 343 12.95 26.30 -2.84
N TYR A 344 13.17 27.61 -2.77
CA TYR A 344 14.35 28.25 -2.19
C TYR A 344 13.97 29.21 -1.06
N GLY A 345 14.36 28.81 0.16
CA GLY A 345 14.76 29.68 1.26
C GLY A 345 13.73 30.12 2.28
N ILE A 346 14.17 30.37 3.52
CA ILE A 346 13.42 30.95 4.65
C ILE A 346 13.70 32.46 4.68
N VAL A 347 12.68 33.27 4.94
CA VAL A 347 12.77 34.72 5.24
C VAL A 347 12.92 34.90 6.76
N GLU A 348 14.05 35.44 7.19
CA GLU A 348 14.25 36.03 8.53
C GLU A 348 14.79 37.45 8.31
N ASP A 349 14.18 38.46 8.95
CA ASP A 349 14.63 39.86 8.93
C ASP A 349 14.90 40.48 7.55
N ASN A 350 14.03 40.23 6.56
CA ASN A 350 14.21 40.66 5.15
C ASN A 350 15.48 40.11 4.47
N VAL A 351 16.07 39.02 5.01
CA VAL A 351 17.20 38.30 4.41
C VAL A 351 16.72 36.95 3.90
N TYR A 352 16.93 36.69 2.60
CA TYR A 352 16.60 35.41 1.97
C TYR A 352 17.75 34.41 2.15
N TYR A 353 17.52 33.34 2.92
CA TYR A 353 18.50 32.26 3.07
C TYR A 353 18.27 31.18 2.02
N LEU A 354 19.08 31.14 0.96
CA LEU A 354 19.07 30.03 0.00
C LEU A 354 19.42 28.71 0.72
N SER A 355 18.55 27.70 0.65
CA SER A 355 18.89 26.34 1.11
C SER A 355 19.99 25.74 0.22
N GLU A 356 20.86 24.91 0.81
CA GLU A 356 22.21 24.50 0.33
C GLU A 356 22.34 23.86 -1.07
N ILE A 357 21.30 23.82 -1.91
CA ILE A 357 21.38 23.27 -3.28
C ILE A 357 21.85 24.31 -4.31
N ALA A 358 22.08 25.57 -3.92
CA ALA A 358 22.60 26.62 -4.80
C ALA A 358 24.11 26.91 -4.62
N LEU A 359 24.96 25.90 -4.41
CA LEU A 359 26.42 26.05 -4.58
C LEU A 359 26.84 25.95 -6.05
N ALA A 360 26.23 26.77 -6.90
CA ALA A 360 26.65 26.98 -8.29
C ALA A 360 26.79 28.48 -8.65
N GLY A 361 27.18 29.30 -7.67
CA GLY A 361 27.93 30.54 -7.95
C GLY A 361 27.15 31.76 -8.44
N TYR A 362 25.81 31.81 -8.31
CA TYR A 362 25.06 33.02 -8.63
C TYR A 362 24.77 33.85 -7.37
N LYS A 363 25.48 34.98 -7.23
CA LYS A 363 25.06 36.07 -6.35
C LYS A 363 23.90 36.79 -7.03
N VAL A 364 22.72 36.76 -6.43
CA VAL A 364 21.62 37.67 -6.80
C VAL A 364 21.78 38.93 -5.97
N THR A 365 22.02 40.06 -6.63
CA THR A 365 21.95 41.40 -6.01
C THR A 365 20.64 42.02 -6.46
N ILE A 366 19.77 42.35 -5.51
CA ILE A 366 18.52 43.06 -5.77
C ILE A 366 18.85 44.57 -5.74
N LEU A 367 18.45 45.30 -6.78
CA LEU A 367 18.56 46.76 -6.90
C LEU A 367 17.27 47.43 -6.46
#